data_AF-A0A9D9N0W8-F1
#
_entry.id   AF-A0A9D9N0W8-F1
#
_cell.length_a   1.000
_cell.length_b   1.000
_cell.length_c   1.000
_cell.angle_alpha   90.00
_cell.angle_beta   90.00
_cell.angle_gamma   90.00
#
_symmetry.space_group_name_H-M   'P 1'
#
loop_
_entity.id
_entity.type
_entity.pdbx_description
1 polymer ?
#
loop_
_entity_poly.entity_id
_entity_poly.type
_entity_poly.pdbx_seq_one_letter_code
_entity_poly.pdbx_strand_id
1 'polypeptide(L)'
;MKKEPDIQFRSPGEIKKYQEKRLAEALAYLSANSRFYQRMFSEYSIDVTKVRTVEDLVNIPVTTKTDLQLHNEDFRCVPADDVIDYVTTSGTLGDPVTFVLTDSDLDRLAYNEYLSFTTAGCTRHDILQLMTTIDRRFMAGLAYYMGARELGMGVIRVGNGIPELQWDTISRVHPTCGMIVPSFIMKLIDFAEKNGIDYRNCSMKKCLCIGEALRQPGTFELNTLGRRIAEKWDNLELYSTYASTEMQSSFTECHELCGGHLQPELIIVEFLDENNNPVRDDEPGEVTITTLGVTGMPLLRFKTGDVCYHYTEPCRCGRNTMRLSSVLGRKGQMIKFKGTTLYPPALYDILDNIPKITNYIVEVYTNSLGTDEITIRVGAEDHSETFVKEIKDMFRAKVRVAPNITFESPEYIAKLQTPQGSRKIVKFIDLR
;
A
#
# COMPACT_ATOMS: atom_id res chain seq x y z
N MET A 1 6.22 -10.00 -21.92
CA MET A 1 6.46 -11.02 -20.88
C MET A 1 5.60 -12.25 -21.14
N LYS A 2 6.07 -13.48 -20.85
CA LYS A 2 5.22 -14.67 -20.89
C LYS A 2 4.34 -14.71 -19.63
N LYS A 3 3.02 -14.66 -19.80
CA LYS A 3 2.02 -14.75 -18.72
C LYS A 3 1.87 -16.20 -18.27
N GLU A 4 1.89 -16.47 -16.98
CA GLU A 4 1.76 -17.81 -16.37
C GLU A 4 0.75 -17.77 -15.22
N PRO A 5 -0.52 -17.36 -15.45
CA PRO A 5 -1.48 -17.08 -14.37
C PRO A 5 -1.76 -18.27 -13.44
N ASP A 6 -1.54 -19.50 -13.92
CA ASP A 6 -1.77 -20.72 -13.15
C ASP A 6 -0.67 -21.01 -12.11
N ILE A 7 0.48 -20.32 -12.18
CA ILE A 7 1.61 -20.56 -11.27
C ILE A 7 1.20 -20.38 -9.80
N GLN A 8 0.26 -19.47 -9.52
CA GLN A 8 -0.22 -19.17 -8.17
C GLN A 8 -0.98 -20.34 -7.49
N PHE A 9 -1.38 -21.34 -8.26
CA PHE A 9 -2.07 -22.56 -7.79
C PHE A 9 -1.14 -23.78 -7.74
N ARG A 10 0.11 -23.66 -8.21
CA ARG A 10 1.11 -24.73 -8.14
C ARG A 10 1.61 -24.93 -6.73
N SER A 11 2.35 -26.01 -6.48
CA SER A 11 2.92 -26.24 -5.14
C SER A 11 3.93 -25.13 -4.77
N PRO A 12 4.13 -24.85 -3.46
CA PRO A 12 5.13 -23.86 -3.03
C PRO A 12 6.53 -24.08 -3.61
N GLY A 13 6.95 -25.35 -3.76
CA GLY A 13 8.23 -25.70 -4.38
C GLY A 13 8.32 -25.37 -5.87
N GLU A 14 7.22 -25.57 -6.62
CA GLU A 14 7.16 -25.18 -8.04
C GLU A 14 7.16 -23.66 -8.20
N ILE A 15 6.42 -22.93 -7.36
CA ILE A 15 6.42 -21.46 -7.32
C ILE A 15 7.83 -20.93 -7.05
N LYS A 16 8.50 -21.48 -6.03
CA LYS A 16 9.87 -21.10 -5.67
C LYS A 16 10.83 -21.34 -6.84
N LYS A 17 10.83 -22.54 -7.43
CA LYS A 17 11.69 -22.87 -8.57
C LYS A 17 11.42 -21.95 -9.78
N TYR A 18 10.16 -21.59 -10.01
CA TYR A 18 9.80 -20.62 -11.03
C TYR A 18 10.43 -19.24 -10.72
N GLN A 19 10.27 -18.73 -9.49
CA GLN A 19 10.86 -17.46 -9.07
C GLN A 19 12.40 -17.46 -9.15
N GLU A 20 13.07 -18.54 -8.76
CA GLU A 20 14.53 -18.67 -8.84
C GLU A 20 15.04 -18.58 -10.28
N LYS A 21 14.33 -19.19 -11.24
CA LYS A 21 14.63 -19.03 -12.67
C LYS A 21 14.48 -17.56 -13.10
N ARG A 22 13.39 -16.91 -12.70
CA ARG A 22 13.12 -15.50 -13.04
C ARG A 22 14.11 -14.55 -12.36
N LEU A 23 14.60 -14.90 -11.16
CA LEU A 23 15.61 -14.15 -10.43
C LEU A 23 16.93 -14.15 -11.20
N ALA A 24 17.38 -15.30 -11.69
CA ALA A 24 18.59 -15.38 -12.51
C ALA A 24 18.49 -14.51 -13.78
N GLU A 25 17.32 -14.50 -14.44
CA GLU A 25 17.05 -13.62 -15.59
C GLU A 25 17.11 -12.13 -15.20
N ALA A 26 16.51 -11.76 -14.06
CA ALA A 26 16.53 -10.38 -13.55
C ALA A 26 17.94 -9.91 -13.19
N LEU A 27 18.73 -10.73 -12.50
CA LEU A 27 20.10 -10.40 -12.11
C LEU A 27 21.02 -10.24 -13.33
N ALA A 28 20.89 -11.12 -14.32
CA ALA A 28 21.62 -11.00 -15.58
C ALA A 28 21.25 -9.71 -16.32
N TYR A 29 19.96 -9.36 -16.37
CA TYR A 29 19.49 -8.11 -16.97
C TYR A 29 20.05 -6.88 -16.26
N LEU A 30 20.02 -6.85 -14.92
CA LEU A 30 20.56 -5.75 -14.12
C LEU A 30 22.07 -5.59 -14.32
N SER A 31 22.81 -6.70 -14.32
CA SER A 31 24.26 -6.71 -14.55
C SER A 31 24.62 -6.17 -15.94
N ALA A 32 23.80 -6.41 -16.95
CA ALA A 32 24.04 -5.93 -18.31
C ALA A 32 23.61 -4.47 -18.54
N ASN A 33 22.53 -4.01 -17.89
CA ASN A 33 21.84 -2.78 -18.33
C ASN A 33 21.75 -1.66 -17.27
N SER A 34 21.81 -1.97 -15.98
CA SER A 34 21.69 -0.94 -14.94
C SER A 34 23.06 -0.45 -14.48
N ARG A 35 23.36 0.84 -14.71
CA ARG A 35 24.61 1.45 -14.25
C ARG A 35 24.73 1.42 -12.72
N PHE A 36 23.62 1.62 -12.01
CA PHE A 36 23.60 1.56 -10.55
C PHE A 36 23.99 0.16 -10.04
N TYR A 37 23.32 -0.89 -10.53
CA TYR A 37 23.60 -2.25 -10.08
C TYR A 37 24.95 -2.77 -10.57
N GLN A 38 25.43 -2.38 -11.76
CA GLN A 38 26.78 -2.67 -12.21
C GLN A 38 27.84 -2.18 -11.22
N ARG A 39 27.70 -0.94 -10.72
CA ARG A 39 28.60 -0.40 -9.70
C ARG A 39 28.47 -1.15 -8.38
N MET A 40 27.25 -1.39 -7.91
CA MET A 40 27.02 -2.15 -6.67
C MET A 40 27.65 -3.55 -6.76
N PHE A 41 27.47 -4.27 -7.87
CA PHE A 41 28.06 -5.60 -8.02
C PHE A 41 29.59 -5.54 -8.04
N SER A 42 30.18 -4.53 -8.69
CA SER A 42 31.64 -4.34 -8.70
C SER A 42 32.19 -3.99 -7.31
N GLU A 43 31.55 -3.06 -6.59
CA GLU A 43 32.00 -2.56 -5.29
C GLU A 43 31.98 -3.65 -4.23
N TYR A 44 30.91 -4.44 -4.21
CA TYR A 44 30.74 -5.54 -3.26
C TYR A 44 31.27 -6.88 -3.77
N SER A 45 31.94 -6.91 -4.93
CA SER A 45 32.49 -8.14 -5.54
C SER A 45 31.45 -9.26 -5.72
N ILE A 46 30.24 -8.90 -6.12
CA ILE A 46 29.10 -9.80 -6.28
C ILE A 46 29.17 -10.46 -7.66
N ASP A 47 29.25 -11.78 -7.66
CA ASP A 47 29.06 -12.59 -8.86
C ASP A 47 27.61 -13.06 -8.92
N VAL A 48 26.81 -12.40 -9.76
CA VAL A 48 25.38 -12.70 -9.93
C VAL A 48 25.11 -14.14 -10.40
N THR A 49 26.08 -14.83 -11.00
CA THR A 49 25.91 -16.23 -11.44
C THR A 49 25.94 -17.24 -10.29
N LYS A 50 26.40 -16.80 -9.11
CA LYS A 50 26.39 -17.59 -7.87
C LYS A 50 25.09 -17.47 -7.09
N VAL A 51 24.24 -16.49 -7.39
CA VAL A 51 22.94 -16.29 -6.76
C VAL A 51 21.91 -17.12 -7.52
N ARG A 52 21.58 -18.29 -6.99
CA ARG A 52 20.74 -19.31 -7.65
C ARG A 52 19.41 -19.50 -6.98
N THR A 53 19.33 -19.24 -5.68
CA THR A 53 18.10 -19.36 -4.89
C THR A 53 17.62 -17.98 -4.43
N VAL A 54 16.37 -17.92 -3.98
CA VAL A 54 15.85 -16.71 -3.31
C VAL A 54 16.63 -16.44 -2.03
N GLU A 55 17.07 -17.47 -1.31
CA GLU A 55 17.86 -17.32 -0.08
C GLU A 55 19.24 -16.70 -0.34
N ASP A 56 19.82 -16.88 -1.53
CA ASP A 56 21.11 -16.28 -1.88
C ASP A 56 21.06 -14.75 -1.97
N LEU A 57 19.86 -14.14 -2.04
CA LEU A 57 19.66 -12.68 -2.05
C LEU A 57 20.30 -12.00 -0.83
N VAL A 58 20.41 -12.68 0.31
CA VAL A 58 21.06 -12.13 1.52
C VAL A 58 22.51 -11.68 1.27
N ASN A 59 23.16 -12.22 0.23
CA ASN A 59 24.52 -11.87 -0.16
C ASN A 59 24.64 -10.57 -0.97
N ILE A 60 23.51 -9.97 -1.38
CA ILE A 60 23.46 -8.73 -2.16
C ILE A 60 23.00 -7.59 -1.23
N PRO A 61 23.64 -6.42 -1.18
CA PRO A 61 23.13 -5.28 -0.43
C PRO A 61 21.70 -4.87 -0.82
N VAL A 62 20.98 -4.28 0.12
CA VAL A 62 19.65 -3.73 -0.12
C VAL A 62 19.73 -2.44 -0.93
N THR A 63 18.71 -2.18 -1.76
CA THR A 63 18.51 -0.88 -2.41
C THR A 63 17.55 -0.04 -1.55
N THR A 64 17.88 1.23 -1.34
CA THR A 64 17.08 2.16 -0.52
C THR A 64 16.43 3.25 -1.38
N LYS A 65 15.46 3.95 -0.78
CA LYS A 65 14.87 5.14 -1.42
C LYS A 65 15.88 6.26 -1.62
N THR A 66 16.86 6.39 -0.72
CA THR A 66 17.94 7.36 -0.85
C THR A 66 18.78 7.09 -2.09
N ASP A 67 19.07 5.82 -2.40
CA ASP A 67 19.79 5.46 -3.62
C ASP A 67 19.06 5.92 -4.87
N LEU A 68 17.74 5.70 -4.93
CA LEU A 68 16.90 6.18 -6.02
C LEU A 68 16.88 7.71 -6.14
N GLN A 69 16.94 8.43 -5.02
CA GLN A 69 16.98 9.90 -5.02
C GLN A 69 18.33 10.44 -5.50
N LEU A 70 19.43 9.85 -5.05
CA LEU A 70 20.79 10.29 -5.38
C LEU A 70 21.25 9.85 -6.77
N HIS A 71 20.74 8.72 -7.27
CA HIS A 71 21.23 8.06 -8.48
C HIS A 71 20.11 7.71 -9.48
N ASN A 72 19.00 8.46 -9.50
CA ASN A 72 17.78 8.10 -10.25
C ASN A 72 18.02 7.65 -11.70
N GLU A 73 18.80 8.41 -12.47
CA GLU A 73 19.11 8.11 -13.88
C GLU A 73 19.91 6.81 -14.07
N ASP A 74 20.72 6.41 -13.09
CA ASP A 74 21.57 5.21 -13.19
C ASP A 74 20.78 3.91 -13.02
N PHE A 75 19.54 3.99 -12.52
CA PHE A 75 18.62 2.86 -12.46
C PHE A 75 17.95 2.57 -13.80
N ARG A 76 17.91 3.53 -14.74
CA ARG A 76 17.32 3.33 -16.06
C ARG A 76 18.15 2.31 -16.85
N CYS A 77 17.51 1.24 -17.29
CA CYS A 77 18.13 0.15 -18.04
C CYS A 77 17.92 0.25 -19.56
N VAL A 78 17.20 1.27 -20.03
CA VAL A 78 16.85 1.48 -21.44
C VAL A 78 17.27 2.87 -21.94
N PRO A 79 17.49 3.05 -23.25
CA PRO A 79 17.59 4.36 -23.87
C PRO A 79 16.36 5.24 -23.57
N ALA A 80 16.53 6.56 -23.60
CA ALA A 80 15.42 7.49 -23.38
C ALA A 80 14.31 7.35 -24.44
N ASP A 81 14.67 6.98 -25.67
CA ASP A 81 13.72 6.80 -26.78
C ASP A 81 12.79 5.59 -26.61
N ASP A 82 13.17 4.64 -25.74
CA ASP A 82 12.35 3.45 -25.42
C ASP A 82 11.40 3.69 -24.23
N VAL A 83 11.46 4.88 -23.62
CA VAL A 83 10.56 5.27 -22.51
C VAL A 83 9.23 5.76 -23.06
N ILE A 84 8.15 5.14 -22.61
CA ILE A 84 6.77 5.47 -23.00
C ILE A 84 6.07 6.33 -21.95
N ASP A 85 6.34 6.12 -20.66
CA ASP A 85 5.70 6.88 -19.58
C ASP A 85 6.69 7.26 -18.46
N TYR A 86 6.48 8.45 -17.89
CA TYR A 86 7.25 9.01 -16.79
C TYR A 86 6.32 9.24 -15.60
N VAL A 87 6.49 8.42 -14.57
CA VAL A 87 5.68 8.49 -13.35
C VAL A 87 6.51 8.99 -12.18
N THR A 88 5.86 9.60 -11.19
CA THR A 88 6.53 10.13 -10.00
C THR A 88 5.94 9.53 -8.74
N THR A 89 6.81 9.13 -7.80
CA THR A 89 6.35 8.66 -6.49
C THR A 89 5.66 9.80 -5.71
N SER A 90 4.65 9.46 -4.92
CA SER A 90 4.03 10.43 -4.01
C SER A 90 4.92 10.60 -2.76
N GLY A 91 5.93 11.46 -2.83
CA GLY A 91 6.77 11.83 -1.69
C GLY A 91 6.11 12.89 -0.81
N THR A 92 6.16 12.72 0.52
CA THR A 92 5.70 13.71 1.52
C THR A 92 6.85 14.48 2.18
N LEU A 93 8.11 14.04 2.02
CA LEU A 93 9.30 14.67 2.59
C LEU A 93 10.51 14.35 1.66
N GLY A 94 10.91 15.28 0.80
CA GLY A 94 12.05 15.15 -0.12
C GLY A 94 11.71 15.21 -1.62
N ASP A 95 12.74 15.24 -2.47
CA ASP A 95 12.57 15.29 -3.92
C ASP A 95 11.88 14.02 -4.46
N PRO A 96 10.85 14.17 -5.31
CA PRO A 96 10.13 13.03 -5.87
C PRO A 96 11.04 12.24 -6.82
N VAL A 97 11.08 10.92 -6.63
CA VAL A 97 11.75 10.00 -7.54
C VAL A 97 10.91 9.80 -8.80
N THR A 98 11.55 9.91 -9.97
CA THR A 98 10.95 9.60 -11.27
C THR A 98 11.19 8.14 -11.62
N PHE A 99 10.16 7.47 -12.11
CA PHE A 99 10.24 6.13 -12.67
C PHE A 99 9.89 6.19 -14.16
N VAL A 100 10.65 5.45 -14.97
CA VAL A 100 10.37 5.30 -16.39
C VAL A 100 9.79 3.93 -16.69
N LEU A 101 8.80 3.90 -17.58
CA LEU A 101 8.12 2.71 -18.03
C LEU A 101 8.28 2.58 -19.54
N THR A 102 8.69 1.41 -20.00
CA THR A 102 8.62 1.01 -21.41
C THR A 102 7.20 0.54 -21.75
N ASP A 103 6.93 0.34 -23.04
CA ASP A 103 5.67 -0.27 -23.50
C ASP A 103 5.41 -1.63 -22.82
N SER A 104 6.47 -2.44 -22.71
CA SER A 104 6.39 -3.76 -22.08
C SER A 104 6.14 -3.70 -20.56
N ASP A 105 6.55 -2.62 -19.90
CA ASP A 105 6.24 -2.37 -18.49
C ASP A 105 4.76 -2.02 -18.31
N LEU A 106 4.16 -1.26 -19.25
CA LEU A 106 2.72 -0.98 -19.25
C LEU A 106 1.88 -2.25 -19.46
N ASP A 107 2.30 -3.13 -20.38
CA ASP A 107 1.67 -4.45 -20.56
C ASP A 107 1.75 -5.30 -19.29
N ARG A 108 2.89 -5.25 -18.59
CA ARG A 108 3.09 -5.95 -17.33
C ARG A 108 2.20 -5.35 -16.22
N LEU A 109 2.04 -4.03 -16.16
CA LEU A 109 1.12 -3.37 -15.22
C LEU A 109 -0.35 -3.74 -15.50
N ALA A 110 -0.75 -3.79 -16.77
CA ALA A 110 -2.08 -4.25 -17.16
C ALA A 110 -2.32 -5.69 -16.67
N TYR A 111 -1.32 -6.55 -16.83
CA TYR A 111 -1.39 -7.94 -16.37
C TYR A 111 -1.43 -8.07 -14.83
N ASN A 112 -0.65 -7.25 -14.10
CA ASN A 112 -0.74 -7.18 -12.64
C ASN A 112 -2.17 -6.90 -12.18
N GLU A 113 -2.82 -5.87 -12.77
CA GLU A 113 -4.16 -5.50 -12.35
C GLU A 113 -5.23 -6.49 -12.84
N TYR A 114 -5.03 -7.14 -14.00
CA TYR A 114 -5.83 -8.30 -14.40
C TYR A 114 -5.82 -9.42 -13.33
N LEU A 115 -4.65 -9.76 -12.79
CA LEU A 115 -4.52 -10.74 -11.71
C LEU A 115 -5.21 -10.26 -10.42
N SER A 116 -5.11 -8.97 -10.11
CA SER A 116 -5.76 -8.36 -8.94
C SER A 116 -7.28 -8.42 -9.04
N PHE A 117 -7.85 -8.03 -10.18
CA PHE A 117 -9.28 -8.09 -10.42
C PHE A 117 -9.82 -9.52 -10.35
N THR A 118 -9.14 -10.49 -10.98
CA THR A 118 -9.53 -11.90 -10.90
C THR A 118 -9.39 -12.47 -9.49
N THR A 119 -8.42 -12.00 -8.70
CA THR A 119 -8.24 -12.39 -7.28
C THR A 119 -9.39 -11.89 -6.40
N ALA A 120 -9.89 -10.68 -6.66
CA ALA A 120 -11.09 -10.12 -6.01
C ALA A 120 -12.42 -10.67 -6.61
N GLY A 121 -12.34 -11.68 -7.49
CA GLY A 121 -13.52 -12.31 -8.10
C GLY A 121 -14.27 -11.41 -9.08
N CYS A 122 -13.57 -10.48 -9.74
CA CYS A 122 -14.14 -9.74 -10.87
C CYS A 122 -14.04 -10.59 -12.15
N THR A 123 -14.94 -10.31 -13.08
CA THR A 123 -15.03 -10.97 -14.39
C THR A 123 -15.26 -9.94 -15.49
N ARG A 124 -15.19 -10.37 -16.75
CA ARG A 124 -15.55 -9.52 -17.91
C ARG A 124 -16.98 -8.96 -17.89
N HIS A 125 -17.86 -9.49 -17.04
CA HIS A 125 -19.24 -9.03 -16.91
C HIS A 125 -19.38 -7.87 -15.91
N ASP A 126 -18.32 -7.58 -15.16
CA ASP A 126 -18.30 -6.44 -14.26
C ASP A 126 -18.08 -5.12 -15.00
N ILE A 127 -18.66 -4.06 -14.44
CA ILE A 127 -18.46 -2.68 -14.88
C ILE A 127 -17.79 -1.93 -13.72
N LEU A 128 -16.54 -1.53 -13.95
CA LEU A 128 -15.71 -0.81 -12.99
C LEU A 128 -15.99 0.69 -13.02
N GLN A 129 -16.40 1.26 -11.91
CA GLN A 129 -16.30 2.70 -11.67
C GLN A 129 -14.93 3.03 -11.07
N LEU A 130 -14.06 3.62 -11.88
CA LEU A 130 -12.73 4.04 -11.46
C LEU A 130 -12.83 5.41 -10.77
N MET A 131 -12.69 5.41 -9.45
CA MET A 131 -12.83 6.61 -8.59
C MET A 131 -11.48 7.21 -8.19
N THR A 132 -10.43 6.83 -8.90
CA THR A 132 -9.05 7.29 -8.70
C THR A 132 -8.58 8.10 -9.91
N THR A 133 -7.61 8.99 -9.72
CA THR A 133 -7.06 9.79 -10.83
C THR A 133 -6.17 8.92 -11.71
N ILE A 134 -6.26 9.13 -13.03
CA ILE A 134 -5.34 8.54 -14.03
C ILE A 134 -4.17 9.51 -14.31
N ASP A 135 -4.36 10.79 -14.06
CA ASP A 135 -3.38 11.83 -14.37
C ASP A 135 -2.39 12.07 -13.22
N ARG A 136 -1.64 13.17 -13.33
CA ARG A 136 -0.69 13.66 -12.31
C ARG A 136 0.57 12.81 -12.13
N ARG A 137 0.93 12.04 -13.16
CA ARG A 137 2.10 11.15 -13.17
C ARG A 137 1.98 10.06 -12.10
N PHE A 138 0.75 9.63 -11.79
CA PHE A 138 0.48 8.51 -10.90
C PHE A 138 0.20 7.25 -11.72
N MET A 139 1.00 6.22 -11.47
CA MET A 139 0.89 4.92 -12.15
C MET A 139 -0.46 4.23 -11.91
N ALA A 140 -1.01 4.36 -10.71
CA ALA A 140 -2.10 3.50 -10.23
C ALA A 140 -3.37 3.57 -11.08
N GLY A 141 -3.93 4.77 -11.33
CA GLY A 141 -5.17 4.90 -12.10
C GLY A 141 -5.05 4.35 -13.53
N LEU A 142 -3.91 4.59 -14.18
CA LEU A 142 -3.63 4.05 -15.50
C LEU A 142 -3.54 2.52 -15.47
N ALA A 143 -2.82 1.95 -14.50
CA ALA A 143 -2.71 0.50 -14.31
C ALA A 143 -4.10 -0.15 -14.14
N TYR A 144 -4.96 0.41 -13.28
CA TYR A 144 -6.31 -0.11 -13.05
C TYR A 144 -7.16 -0.10 -14.33
N TYR A 145 -7.11 0.99 -15.09
CA TYR A 145 -7.81 1.08 -16.38
C TYR A 145 -7.32 0.02 -17.37
N MET A 146 -5.99 -0.16 -17.49
CA MET A 146 -5.41 -1.13 -18.42
C MET A 146 -5.73 -2.57 -18.02
N GLY A 147 -5.64 -2.92 -16.73
CA GLY A 147 -5.95 -4.28 -16.27
C GLY A 147 -7.43 -4.62 -16.35
N ALA A 148 -8.32 -3.66 -16.10
CA ALA A 148 -9.75 -3.88 -16.28
C ALA A 148 -10.09 -4.11 -17.77
N ARG A 149 -9.44 -3.36 -18.68
CA ARG A 149 -9.55 -3.57 -20.13
C ARG A 149 -9.00 -4.94 -20.55
N GLU A 150 -7.87 -5.35 -19.99
CA GLU A 150 -7.26 -6.66 -20.21
C GLU A 150 -8.20 -7.81 -19.78
N LEU A 151 -8.91 -7.65 -18.66
CA LEU A 151 -9.93 -8.60 -18.20
C LEU A 151 -11.21 -8.57 -19.05
N GLY A 152 -11.40 -7.53 -19.87
CA GLY A 152 -12.60 -7.32 -20.67
C GLY A 152 -13.77 -6.71 -19.90
N MET A 153 -13.50 -6.06 -18.76
CA MET A 153 -14.50 -5.31 -17.99
C MET A 153 -14.85 -3.98 -18.67
N GLY A 154 -16.10 -3.53 -18.50
CA GLY A 154 -16.46 -2.15 -18.79
C GLY A 154 -15.80 -1.20 -17.78
N VAL A 155 -15.34 -0.02 -18.19
CA VAL A 155 -14.69 0.94 -17.28
C VAL A 155 -15.26 2.34 -17.44
N ILE A 156 -15.69 2.93 -16.33
CA ILE A 156 -16.16 4.31 -16.23
C ILE A 156 -15.11 5.12 -15.47
N ARG A 157 -14.47 6.06 -16.17
CA ARG A 157 -13.37 6.87 -15.63
C ARG A 157 -13.91 8.15 -14.99
N VAL A 158 -14.56 8.01 -13.83
CA VAL A 158 -15.16 9.16 -13.13
C VAL A 158 -14.09 10.01 -12.45
N GLY A 159 -13.00 9.39 -11.99
CA GLY A 159 -11.95 10.08 -11.25
C GLY A 159 -12.34 10.34 -9.80
N ASN A 160 -11.56 11.16 -9.11
CA ASN A 160 -11.67 11.36 -7.67
C ASN A 160 -12.61 12.52 -7.27
N GLY A 161 -13.29 12.37 -6.13
CA GLY A 161 -13.61 13.53 -5.27
C GLY A 161 -14.93 14.28 -5.48
N ILE A 162 -15.86 13.81 -6.32
CA ILE A 162 -17.18 14.47 -6.53
C ILE A 162 -18.32 13.48 -6.29
N PRO A 163 -18.83 13.31 -5.03
CA PRO A 163 -19.86 12.33 -4.70
C PRO A 163 -21.11 12.39 -5.58
N GLU A 164 -21.57 13.59 -5.93
CA GLU A 164 -22.71 13.80 -6.83
C GLU A 164 -22.49 13.10 -8.18
N LEU A 165 -21.34 13.34 -8.82
CA LEU A 165 -21.00 12.72 -10.10
C LEU A 165 -20.83 11.19 -9.99
N GLN A 166 -20.36 10.70 -8.84
CA GLN A 166 -20.25 9.25 -8.59
C GLN A 166 -21.63 8.60 -8.55
N TRP A 167 -22.58 9.19 -7.81
CA TRP A 167 -23.94 8.66 -7.69
C TRP A 167 -24.74 8.80 -8.98
N ASP A 168 -24.60 9.93 -9.67
CA ASP A 168 -25.16 10.17 -10.99
C ASP A 168 -24.69 9.11 -12.01
N THR A 169 -23.41 8.73 -11.95
CA THR A 169 -22.87 7.63 -12.77
C THR A 169 -23.41 6.27 -12.35
N ILE A 170 -23.48 5.99 -11.03
CA ILE A 170 -24.04 4.75 -10.51
C ILE A 170 -25.48 4.56 -10.99
N SER A 171 -26.27 5.64 -10.96
CA SER A 171 -27.68 5.62 -11.39
C SER A 171 -27.85 5.38 -12.89
N ARG A 172 -26.92 5.84 -13.74
CA ARG A 172 -27.06 5.74 -15.21
C ARG A 172 -26.48 4.49 -15.81
N VAL A 173 -25.30 4.08 -15.32
CA VAL A 173 -24.50 3.03 -15.96
C VAL A 173 -24.57 1.72 -15.19
N HIS A 174 -25.03 1.77 -13.93
CA HIS A 174 -25.18 0.60 -13.06
C HIS A 174 -23.86 -0.21 -12.91
N PRO A 175 -22.74 0.43 -12.52
CA PRO A 175 -21.47 -0.27 -12.26
C PRO A 175 -21.63 -1.30 -11.14
N THR A 176 -20.92 -2.42 -11.25
CA THR A 176 -20.96 -3.51 -10.28
C THR A 176 -19.81 -3.46 -9.29
N CYS A 177 -18.69 -2.82 -9.66
CA CYS A 177 -17.54 -2.67 -8.79
C CYS A 177 -16.88 -1.29 -8.85
N GLY A 178 -16.18 -0.93 -7.77
CA GLY A 178 -15.48 0.33 -7.62
C GLY A 178 -14.00 0.12 -7.31
N MET A 179 -13.13 0.96 -7.88
CA MET A 179 -11.74 1.11 -7.43
C MET A 179 -11.64 2.45 -6.68
N ILE A 180 -11.45 2.38 -5.36
CA ILE A 180 -11.77 3.48 -4.45
C ILE A 180 -10.85 3.51 -3.23
N VAL A 181 -10.64 4.71 -2.66
CA VAL A 181 -10.03 4.87 -1.33
C VAL A 181 -11.12 4.69 -0.27
N PRO A 182 -10.99 3.77 0.71
CA PRO A 182 -12.00 3.48 1.72
C PRO A 182 -12.71 4.67 2.37
N SER A 183 -11.98 5.70 2.81
CA SER A 183 -12.55 6.88 3.44
C SER A 183 -13.49 7.68 2.52
N PHE A 184 -13.36 7.54 1.20
CA PHE A 184 -14.28 8.12 0.24
C PHE A 184 -15.64 7.41 0.21
N ILE A 185 -15.70 6.11 0.56
CA ILE A 185 -16.97 5.37 0.67
C ILE A 185 -17.87 6.03 1.71
N MET A 186 -17.33 6.45 2.85
CA MET A 186 -18.09 7.19 3.87
C MET A 186 -18.65 8.49 3.31
N LYS A 187 -17.90 9.23 2.49
CA LYS A 187 -18.40 10.46 1.84
C LYS A 187 -19.51 10.18 0.83
N LEU A 188 -19.45 9.04 0.13
CA LEU A 188 -20.53 8.61 -0.76
C LEU A 188 -21.79 8.29 0.03
N ILE A 189 -21.66 7.57 1.15
CA ILE A 189 -22.79 7.24 2.03
C ILE A 189 -23.41 8.52 2.62
N ASP A 190 -22.60 9.43 3.17
CA ASP A 190 -23.09 10.69 3.73
C ASP A 190 -23.83 11.54 2.68
N PHE A 191 -23.32 11.58 1.45
CA PHE A 191 -23.98 12.26 0.35
C PHE A 191 -25.31 11.58 -0.01
N ALA A 192 -25.33 10.25 -0.06
CA ALA A 192 -26.53 9.48 -0.37
C ALA A 192 -27.62 9.70 0.68
N GLU A 193 -27.28 9.64 1.97
CA GLU A 193 -28.21 9.88 3.08
C GLU A 193 -28.79 11.30 3.03
N LYS A 194 -27.96 12.31 2.74
CA LYS A 194 -28.41 13.72 2.63
C LYS A 194 -29.32 13.98 1.42
N ASN A 195 -29.18 13.20 0.35
CA ASN A 195 -29.91 13.41 -0.91
C ASN A 195 -30.98 12.34 -1.15
N GLY A 196 -31.29 11.49 -0.16
CA GLY A 196 -32.32 10.46 -0.29
C GLY A 196 -32.01 9.36 -1.31
N ILE A 197 -30.73 9.08 -1.56
CA ILE A 197 -30.29 8.02 -2.48
C ILE A 197 -30.20 6.69 -1.72
N ASP A 198 -30.89 5.66 -2.19
CA ASP A 198 -30.82 4.30 -1.62
C ASP A 198 -29.53 3.59 -2.07
N TYR A 199 -28.43 3.89 -1.38
CA TYR A 199 -27.12 3.31 -1.66
C TYR A 199 -27.08 1.79 -1.41
N ARG A 200 -27.91 1.26 -0.50
CA ARG A 200 -27.94 -0.17 -0.16
C ARG A 200 -28.52 -1.02 -1.28
N ASN A 201 -29.44 -0.47 -2.07
CA ASN A 201 -30.04 -1.14 -3.22
C ASN A 201 -29.49 -0.68 -4.58
N CYS A 202 -28.30 -0.10 -4.62
CA CYS A 202 -27.66 0.24 -5.89
C CYS A 202 -26.95 -0.97 -6.55
N SER A 203 -26.43 -0.74 -7.76
CA SER A 203 -25.72 -1.76 -8.56
C SER A 203 -24.35 -2.12 -8.00
N MET A 204 -23.72 -1.24 -7.22
CA MET A 204 -22.38 -1.44 -6.66
C MET A 204 -22.40 -2.57 -5.63
N LYS A 205 -21.66 -3.66 -5.88
CA LYS A 205 -21.59 -4.83 -5.01
C LYS A 205 -20.24 -5.04 -4.35
N LYS A 206 -19.16 -4.57 -4.97
CA LYS A 206 -17.80 -4.74 -4.45
C LYS A 206 -16.90 -3.55 -4.69
N CYS A 207 -15.96 -3.32 -3.79
CA CYS A 207 -14.95 -2.28 -3.90
C CYS A 207 -13.55 -2.85 -3.70
N LEU A 208 -12.68 -2.64 -4.68
CA LEU A 208 -11.24 -2.80 -4.53
C LEU A 208 -10.68 -1.52 -3.92
N CYS A 209 -10.08 -1.67 -2.75
CA CYS A 209 -9.74 -0.60 -1.85
C CYS A 209 -8.24 -0.33 -1.86
N ILE A 210 -7.85 0.91 -2.12
CA ILE A 210 -6.44 1.32 -2.24
C ILE A 210 -6.07 2.36 -1.18
N GLY A 211 -4.78 2.41 -0.84
CA GLY A 211 -4.18 3.51 -0.07
C GLY A 211 -4.51 3.57 1.42
N GLU A 212 -5.57 2.90 1.88
CA GLU A 212 -5.94 2.80 3.30
C GLU A 212 -6.25 1.34 3.65
N ALA A 213 -5.80 0.91 4.83
CA ALA A 213 -6.12 -0.42 5.34
C ALA A 213 -7.57 -0.48 5.84
N LEU A 214 -8.22 -1.63 5.65
CA LEU A 214 -9.56 -1.92 6.17
C LEU A 214 -9.56 -2.94 7.31
N ARG A 215 -8.41 -3.59 7.56
CA ARG A 215 -8.28 -4.68 8.51
C ARG A 215 -7.11 -4.47 9.44
N GLN A 216 -7.21 -5.04 10.64
CA GLN A 216 -6.12 -5.05 11.59
C GLN A 216 -5.04 -6.04 11.14
N PRO A 217 -3.75 -5.64 11.16
CA PRO A 217 -2.65 -6.58 10.94
C PRO A 217 -2.69 -7.70 11.99
N GLY A 218 -2.35 -8.93 11.60
CA GLY A 218 -2.30 -10.08 12.52
C GLY A 218 -3.63 -10.83 12.67
N THR A 219 -4.77 -10.13 12.79
CA THR A 219 -6.09 -10.75 13.04
C THR A 219 -7.03 -10.76 11.83
N PHE A 220 -6.80 -9.88 10.84
CA PHE A 220 -7.67 -9.67 9.68
C PHE A 220 -9.10 -9.22 10.01
N GLU A 221 -9.40 -8.87 11.26
CA GLU A 221 -10.67 -8.26 11.62
C GLU A 221 -10.79 -6.86 11.02
N LEU A 222 -12.01 -6.43 10.70
CA LEU A 222 -12.23 -5.06 10.23
C LEU A 222 -11.70 -4.05 11.26
N ASN A 223 -10.90 -3.09 10.81
CA ASN A 223 -10.52 -1.95 11.62
C ASN A 223 -11.69 -0.98 11.77
N THR A 224 -11.46 0.16 12.41
CA THR A 224 -12.50 1.17 12.66
C THR A 224 -13.21 1.65 11.41
N LEU A 225 -12.47 1.96 10.35
CA LEU A 225 -13.04 2.42 9.09
C LEU A 225 -13.83 1.30 8.41
N GLY A 226 -13.28 0.09 8.37
CA GLY A 226 -13.95 -1.07 7.80
C GLY A 226 -15.27 -1.40 8.52
N ARG A 227 -15.29 -1.36 9.86
CA ARG A 227 -16.51 -1.57 10.66
C ARG A 227 -17.58 -0.51 10.36
N ARG A 228 -17.20 0.77 10.34
CA ARG A 228 -18.14 1.86 10.03
C ARG A 228 -18.77 1.73 8.64
N ILE A 229 -17.99 1.33 7.64
CA ILE A 229 -18.51 1.08 6.30
C ILE A 229 -19.48 -0.11 6.33
N ALA A 230 -19.08 -1.23 6.94
CA ALA A 230 -19.91 -2.44 7.02
C ALA A 230 -21.22 -2.23 7.82
N GLU A 231 -21.21 -1.40 8.88
CA GLU A 231 -22.41 -1.06 9.66
C GLU A 231 -23.43 -0.26 8.84
N LYS A 232 -22.96 0.60 7.93
CA LYS A 232 -23.83 1.42 7.08
C LYS A 232 -24.23 0.70 5.79
N TRP A 233 -23.29 -0.01 5.17
CA TRP A 233 -23.39 -0.63 3.85
C TRP A 233 -22.93 -2.11 3.92
N ASP A 234 -23.75 -2.93 4.57
CA ASP A 234 -23.46 -4.32 4.94
C ASP A 234 -23.34 -5.29 3.75
N ASN A 235 -24.01 -5.01 2.65
CA ASN A 235 -23.96 -5.83 1.43
C ASN A 235 -22.85 -5.42 0.44
N LEU A 236 -21.95 -4.50 0.82
CA LEU A 236 -20.81 -4.10 0.00
C LEU A 236 -19.56 -4.92 0.37
N GLU A 237 -19.06 -5.72 -0.57
CA GLU A 237 -17.81 -6.45 -0.37
C GLU A 237 -16.60 -5.51 -0.47
N LEU A 238 -15.68 -5.59 0.48
CA LEU A 238 -14.47 -4.75 0.50
C LEU A 238 -13.21 -5.63 0.40
N TYR A 239 -12.43 -5.41 -0.65
CA TYR A 239 -11.17 -6.11 -0.91
C TYR A 239 -10.01 -5.13 -0.80
N SER A 240 -9.09 -5.34 0.13
CA SER A 240 -7.92 -4.48 0.29
C SER A 240 -6.86 -4.80 -0.77
N THR A 241 -6.13 -3.76 -1.17
CA THR A 241 -4.94 -3.89 -2.01
C THR A 241 -3.77 -3.15 -1.38
N TYR A 242 -2.57 -3.73 -1.51
CA TYR A 242 -1.32 -3.09 -1.16
C TYR A 242 -0.45 -3.01 -2.42
N ALA A 243 -0.01 -1.80 -2.77
CA ALA A 243 0.76 -1.53 -3.98
C ALA A 243 1.61 -0.27 -3.80
N SER A 244 2.65 -0.14 -4.62
CA SER A 244 3.45 1.08 -4.73
C SER A 244 3.99 1.25 -6.15
N THR A 245 4.40 2.47 -6.49
CA THR A 245 5.01 2.77 -7.78
C THR A 245 6.32 1.99 -7.97
N GLU A 246 7.08 1.85 -6.89
CA GLU A 246 8.36 1.14 -6.88
C GLU A 246 8.17 -0.36 -7.16
N MET A 247 7.11 -0.98 -6.64
CA MET A 247 6.83 -2.41 -6.82
C MET A 247 6.32 -2.75 -8.23
N GLN A 248 5.64 -1.81 -8.88
CA GLN A 248 4.91 -2.05 -10.14
C GLN A 248 4.04 -3.32 -10.10
N SER A 249 3.54 -3.64 -8.92
CA SER A 249 2.82 -4.87 -8.61
C SER A 249 1.92 -4.58 -7.41
N SER A 250 0.91 -5.42 -7.23
CA SER A 250 -0.06 -5.31 -6.16
C SER A 250 -0.28 -6.65 -5.46
N PHE A 251 -0.62 -6.56 -4.18
CA PHE A 251 -1.11 -7.66 -3.37
C PHE A 251 -2.58 -7.44 -3.14
N THR A 252 -3.41 -8.44 -3.46
CA THR A 252 -4.87 -8.28 -3.46
C THR A 252 -5.53 -9.35 -2.62
N GLU A 253 -6.45 -8.94 -1.74
CA GLU A 253 -7.26 -9.88 -0.98
C GLU A 253 -8.14 -10.71 -1.92
N CYS A 254 -8.29 -12.00 -1.59
CA CYS A 254 -9.32 -12.84 -2.19
C CYS A 254 -10.57 -12.86 -1.28
N HIS A 255 -11.60 -13.64 -1.66
CA HIS A 255 -12.85 -13.78 -0.90
C HIS A 255 -12.67 -14.34 0.52
N GLU A 256 -11.52 -14.93 0.84
CA GLU A 256 -11.19 -15.38 2.20
C GLU A 256 -10.76 -14.26 3.14
N LEU A 257 -10.43 -13.08 2.60
CA LEU A 257 -10.15 -11.84 3.35
C LEU A 257 -9.09 -12.00 4.45
N CYS A 258 -8.11 -12.86 4.19
CA CYS A 258 -7.02 -13.22 5.10
C CYS A 258 -5.65 -12.82 4.53
N GLY A 259 -5.56 -11.59 4.02
CA GLY A 259 -4.35 -10.98 3.49
C GLY A 259 -4.26 -10.96 1.96
N GLY A 260 -3.43 -10.06 1.46
CA GLY A 260 -3.24 -9.84 0.02
C GLY A 260 -2.28 -10.85 -0.59
N HIS A 261 -2.70 -11.54 -1.67
CA HIS A 261 -1.90 -12.54 -2.35
C HIS A 261 -0.75 -11.93 -3.15
N LEU A 262 0.44 -12.52 -3.01
CA LEU A 262 1.60 -12.24 -3.84
C LEU A 262 1.38 -12.76 -5.27
N GLN A 263 1.88 -12.02 -6.26
CA GLN A 263 1.91 -12.40 -7.68
C GLN A 263 3.30 -12.92 -8.05
N PRO A 264 3.54 -14.25 -8.01
CA PRO A 264 4.90 -14.82 -8.02
C PRO A 264 5.63 -14.65 -9.34
N GLU A 265 4.91 -14.37 -10.42
CA GLU A 265 5.51 -14.09 -11.72
C GLU A 265 6.00 -12.65 -11.91
N LEU A 266 5.58 -11.76 -11.02
CA LEU A 266 5.86 -10.34 -11.11
C LEU A 266 6.87 -9.85 -10.07
N ILE A 267 6.91 -10.47 -8.89
CA ILE A 267 7.70 -9.95 -7.78
C ILE A 267 8.20 -11.06 -6.87
N ILE A 268 9.42 -10.90 -6.36
CA ILE A 268 9.97 -11.65 -5.23
C ILE A 268 9.97 -10.71 -4.03
N VAL A 269 9.62 -11.22 -2.86
CA VAL A 269 9.49 -10.44 -1.63
C VAL A 269 10.25 -11.11 -0.50
N GLU A 270 11.03 -10.32 0.22
CA GLU A 270 11.66 -10.63 1.49
C GLU A 270 11.05 -9.75 2.58
N PHE A 271 11.03 -10.25 3.82
CA PHE A 271 10.60 -9.50 5.00
C PHE A 271 11.81 -9.38 5.90
N LEU A 272 12.37 -8.16 6.00
CA LEU A 272 13.70 -7.97 6.58
C LEU A 272 13.64 -7.30 7.97
N ASP A 273 14.55 -7.72 8.84
CA ASP A 273 14.82 -7.08 10.14
C ASP A 273 15.69 -5.81 10.00
N GLU A 274 16.11 -5.23 11.13
CA GLU A 274 16.98 -4.04 11.16
C GLU A 274 18.39 -4.28 10.59
N ASN A 275 18.82 -5.54 10.55
CA ASN A 275 20.12 -5.98 10.06
C ASN A 275 20.05 -6.50 8.61
N ASN A 276 18.90 -6.34 7.95
CA ASN A 276 18.59 -6.84 6.61
C ASN A 276 18.61 -8.38 6.46
N ASN A 277 18.34 -9.10 7.55
CA ASN A 277 18.13 -10.54 7.56
C ASN A 277 16.63 -10.87 7.45
N PRO A 278 16.25 -11.97 6.78
CA PRO A 278 14.86 -12.44 6.78
C PRO A 278 14.33 -12.70 8.18
N VAL A 279 13.12 -12.20 8.47
CA VAL A 279 12.39 -12.46 9.71
C VAL A 279 11.69 -13.83 9.67
N ARG A 280 11.23 -14.31 10.82
CA ARG A 280 10.42 -15.53 10.93
C ARG A 280 8.99 -15.32 10.44
N ASP A 281 8.27 -16.40 10.12
CA ASP A 281 6.91 -16.37 9.57
C ASP A 281 5.86 -15.65 10.44
N ASP A 282 6.12 -15.47 11.73
CA ASP A 282 5.25 -14.79 12.69
C ASP A 282 5.77 -13.39 13.11
N GLU A 283 6.91 -12.97 12.58
CA GLU A 283 7.53 -11.70 12.90
C GLU A 283 7.26 -10.65 11.82
N PRO A 284 6.94 -9.40 12.19
CA PRO A 284 6.76 -8.35 11.21
C PRO A 284 8.12 -7.93 10.64
N GLY A 285 8.21 -7.84 9.31
CA GLY A 285 9.43 -7.42 8.62
C GLY A 285 9.16 -6.27 7.64
N GLU A 286 10.22 -5.54 7.31
CA GLU A 286 10.16 -4.53 6.26
C GLU A 286 10.06 -5.21 4.90
N VAL A 287 8.99 -4.89 4.16
CA VAL A 287 8.72 -5.44 2.83
C VAL A 287 9.84 -4.98 1.89
N THR A 288 10.61 -5.93 1.41
CA THR A 288 11.75 -5.71 0.52
C THR A 288 11.52 -6.49 -0.76
N ILE A 289 11.66 -5.83 -1.91
CA ILE A 289 11.15 -6.37 -3.18
C ILE A 289 12.21 -6.48 -4.26
N THR A 290 12.07 -7.50 -5.10
CA THR A 290 12.80 -7.63 -6.36
C THR A 290 11.79 -7.78 -7.49
N THR A 291 11.77 -6.82 -8.42
CA THR A 291 10.82 -6.81 -9.54
C THR A 291 11.26 -7.80 -10.62
N LEU A 292 10.34 -8.61 -11.12
CA LEU A 292 10.59 -9.56 -12.21
C LEU A 292 9.98 -9.06 -13.51
N GLY A 293 10.77 -9.04 -14.59
CA GLY A 293 10.31 -8.70 -15.93
C GLY A 293 10.02 -7.22 -16.20
N VAL A 294 10.43 -6.33 -15.29
CA VAL A 294 10.46 -4.87 -15.54
C VAL A 294 11.72 -4.54 -16.33
N THR A 295 11.60 -3.74 -17.39
CA THR A 295 12.72 -3.39 -18.27
C THR A 295 13.17 -1.95 -18.12
N GLY A 296 12.27 -1.00 -17.84
CA GLY A 296 12.62 0.42 -17.70
C GLY A 296 13.53 0.70 -16.50
N MET A 297 13.00 0.45 -15.29
CA MET A 297 13.70 0.62 -14.01
C MET A 297 13.39 -0.54 -13.05
N PRO A 298 13.90 -1.75 -13.32
CA PRO A 298 13.83 -2.87 -12.37
C PRO A 298 14.56 -2.56 -11.07
N LEU A 299 14.03 -3.08 -9.97
CA LEU A 299 14.59 -2.96 -8.62
C LEU A 299 14.96 -4.33 -8.06
N LEU A 300 16.09 -4.38 -7.35
CA LEU A 300 16.64 -5.54 -6.66
C LEU A 300 16.80 -5.25 -5.17
N ARG A 301 16.22 -6.11 -4.34
CA ARG A 301 16.18 -5.98 -2.86
C ARG A 301 15.85 -4.56 -2.40
N PHE A 302 14.85 -3.93 -3.01
CA PHE A 302 14.44 -2.58 -2.67
C PHE A 302 13.57 -2.54 -1.43
N LYS A 303 13.99 -1.75 -0.44
CA LYS A 303 13.28 -1.55 0.83
C LYS A 303 12.15 -0.54 0.65
N THR A 304 10.92 -1.00 0.78
CA THR A 304 9.72 -0.17 0.59
C THR A 304 9.50 0.84 1.73
N GLY A 305 10.08 0.56 2.90
CA GLY A 305 9.79 1.28 4.13
C GLY A 305 8.47 0.86 4.79
N ASP A 306 7.66 -0.01 4.19
CA ASP A 306 6.41 -0.52 4.75
C ASP A 306 6.67 -1.84 5.51
N VAL A 307 6.06 -1.99 6.69
CA VAL A 307 6.23 -3.16 7.57
C VAL A 307 4.93 -3.97 7.60
N CYS A 308 5.04 -5.27 7.32
CA CYS A 308 3.91 -6.20 7.24
C CYS A 308 4.22 -7.52 7.95
N TYR A 309 3.18 -8.24 8.37
CA TYR A 309 3.27 -9.69 8.57
C TYR A 309 3.12 -10.42 7.23
N HIS A 310 3.73 -11.59 7.10
CA HIS A 310 3.54 -12.48 5.97
C HIS A 310 3.02 -13.85 6.41
N TYR A 311 2.34 -14.54 5.50
CA TYR A 311 1.73 -15.84 5.75
C TYR A 311 2.00 -16.76 4.56
N THR A 312 2.68 -17.87 4.82
CA THR A 312 3.13 -18.84 3.80
C THR A 312 2.16 -20.01 3.63
N GLU A 313 1.26 -20.20 4.59
CA GLU A 313 0.26 -21.28 4.56
C GLU A 313 -0.69 -21.14 3.36
N PRO A 314 -1.02 -22.25 2.66
CA PRO A 314 -1.99 -22.27 1.58
C PRO A 314 -3.32 -21.62 1.96
N CYS A 315 -3.88 -20.84 1.04
CA CYS A 315 -5.15 -20.19 1.26
C CYS A 315 -6.32 -21.09 0.85
N ARG A 316 -7.43 -21.01 1.57
CA ARG A 316 -8.66 -21.75 1.25
C ARG A 316 -9.24 -21.39 -0.13
N CYS A 317 -8.85 -20.25 -0.71
CA CYS A 317 -9.20 -19.88 -2.08
C CYS A 317 -8.51 -20.74 -3.16
N GLY A 318 -7.60 -21.65 -2.76
CA GLY A 318 -6.85 -22.56 -3.64
C GLY A 318 -5.47 -22.05 -4.06
N ARG A 319 -5.14 -20.77 -3.80
CA ARG A 319 -3.81 -20.22 -4.07
C ARG A 319 -2.80 -20.68 -3.02
N ASN A 320 -1.60 -21.03 -3.48
CA ASN A 320 -0.46 -21.42 -2.64
C ASN A 320 0.59 -20.30 -2.53
N THR A 321 0.24 -19.08 -2.94
CA THR A 321 1.13 -17.92 -2.82
C THR A 321 1.08 -17.35 -1.41
N MET A 322 2.22 -16.78 -1.00
CA MET A 322 2.31 -16.01 0.24
C MET A 322 1.26 -14.89 0.26
N ARG A 323 0.75 -14.57 1.45
CA ARG A 323 -0.16 -13.46 1.71
C ARG A 323 0.49 -12.43 2.63
N LEU A 324 0.17 -11.16 2.44
CA LEU A 324 0.61 -10.05 3.30
C LEU A 324 -0.56 -9.55 4.15
N SER A 325 -0.29 -9.16 5.40
CA SER A 325 -1.24 -8.39 6.20
C SER A 325 -1.44 -6.98 5.63
N SER A 326 -2.41 -6.24 6.18
CA SER A 326 -2.38 -4.78 6.08
C SER A 326 -1.07 -4.23 6.64
N VAL A 327 -0.61 -3.09 6.10
CA VAL A 327 0.61 -2.42 6.55
C VAL A 327 0.47 -2.02 8.03
N LEU A 328 1.39 -2.49 8.88
CA LEU A 328 1.43 -2.13 10.31
C LEU A 328 1.82 -0.66 10.46
N GLY A 329 2.77 -0.22 9.64
CA GLY A 329 3.26 1.13 9.59
C GLY A 329 4.51 1.24 8.74
N ARG A 330 5.11 2.44 8.73
CA ARG A 330 6.37 2.69 8.03
C ARG A 330 7.56 2.62 8.95
N LYS A 331 8.64 1.96 8.53
CA LYS A 331 9.87 1.80 9.30
C LYS A 331 10.43 3.14 9.76
N GLY A 332 10.48 4.14 8.86
CA GLY A 332 10.90 5.50 9.20
C GLY A 332 10.00 6.24 10.20
N GLN A 333 8.76 5.76 10.40
CA GLN A 333 7.80 6.31 11.36
C GLN A 333 7.66 5.44 12.61
N MET A 334 8.54 4.46 12.81
CA MET A 334 8.54 3.60 13.99
C MET A 334 8.87 4.44 15.22
N ILE A 335 8.07 4.30 16.27
CA ILE A 335 8.20 5.04 17.53
C ILE A 335 8.54 4.06 18.65
N LYS A 336 9.63 4.29 19.37
CA LYS A 336 10.01 3.51 20.58
C LYS A 336 9.55 4.26 21.83
N PHE A 337 8.28 4.11 22.18
CA PHE A 337 7.67 4.86 23.28
C PHE A 337 7.50 4.00 24.54
N LYS A 338 8.20 4.36 25.62
CA LYS A 338 8.12 3.70 26.95
C LYS A 338 8.25 2.16 26.87
N GLY A 339 9.23 1.68 26.10
CA GLY A 339 9.49 0.24 25.95
C GLY A 339 8.54 -0.50 25.01
N THR A 340 7.63 0.22 24.34
CA THR A 340 6.71 -0.34 23.35
C THR A 340 7.04 0.22 21.97
N THR A 341 7.09 -0.65 20.95
CA THR A 341 7.20 -0.23 19.56
C THR A 341 5.81 0.08 19.02
N LEU A 342 5.61 1.30 18.54
CA LEU A 342 4.35 1.79 18.00
C LEU A 342 4.55 2.31 16.57
N TYR A 343 3.48 2.23 15.79
CA TYR A 343 3.37 2.88 14.49
C TYR A 343 2.17 3.81 14.48
N PRO A 344 2.21 4.91 13.68
CA PRO A 344 1.13 5.88 13.64
C PRO A 344 -0.28 5.29 13.39
N PRO A 345 -0.47 4.28 12.52
CA PRO A 345 -1.79 3.67 12.31
C PRO A 345 -2.46 3.14 13.59
N ALA A 346 -1.69 2.61 14.54
CA ALA A 346 -2.24 2.15 15.82
C ALA A 346 -2.78 3.30 16.68
N LEU A 347 -2.11 4.46 16.63
CA LEU A 347 -2.55 5.68 17.32
C LEU A 347 -3.82 6.24 16.67
N TYR A 348 -3.88 6.22 15.34
CA TYR A 348 -5.04 6.68 14.57
C TYR A 348 -6.28 5.84 14.85
N ASP A 349 -6.14 4.51 14.89
CA ASP A 349 -7.27 3.63 15.20
C ASP A 349 -7.85 3.93 16.59
N ILE A 350 -7.01 4.25 17.58
CA ILE A 350 -7.51 4.67 18.90
C ILE A 350 -8.28 5.99 18.78
N LEU A 351 -7.67 7.02 18.20
CA LEU A 351 -8.23 8.38 18.13
C LEU A 351 -9.52 8.43 17.29
N ASP A 352 -9.54 7.74 16.15
CA ASP A 352 -10.69 7.69 15.25
C ASP A 352 -11.91 7.03 15.92
N ASN A 353 -11.73 6.21 16.97
CA ASN A 353 -12.81 5.58 17.74
C ASN A 353 -13.40 6.46 18.85
N ILE A 354 -12.91 7.69 19.05
CA ILE A 354 -13.34 8.56 20.15
C ILE A 354 -14.33 9.59 19.59
N PRO A 355 -15.65 9.46 19.84
CA PRO A 355 -16.66 10.29 19.16
C PRO A 355 -16.52 11.79 19.42
N LYS A 356 -15.94 12.15 20.56
CA LYS A 356 -15.68 13.54 20.97
C LYS A 356 -14.48 14.19 20.25
N ILE A 357 -13.67 13.43 19.51
CA ILE A 357 -12.54 13.96 18.75
C ILE A 357 -12.98 14.30 17.33
N THR A 358 -12.82 15.56 16.94
CA THR A 358 -13.13 16.05 15.59
C THR A 358 -11.97 15.77 14.63
N ASN A 359 -10.74 16.09 15.01
CA ASN A 359 -9.52 15.84 14.26
C ASN A 359 -8.28 15.84 15.18
N TYR A 360 -7.11 15.45 14.68
CA TYR A 360 -5.89 15.37 15.48
C TYR A 360 -4.61 15.39 14.64
N ILE A 361 -3.49 15.67 15.30
CA ILE A 361 -2.13 15.45 14.81
C ILE A 361 -1.32 14.72 15.87
N VAL A 362 -0.55 13.74 15.44
CA VAL A 362 0.44 13.05 16.27
C VAL A 362 1.82 13.64 15.99
N GLU A 363 2.43 14.20 17.03
CA GLU A 363 3.81 14.71 17.02
C GLU A 363 4.70 13.77 17.81
N VAL A 364 5.87 13.45 17.27
CA VAL A 364 6.90 12.64 17.93
C VAL A 364 8.18 13.44 18.04
N TYR A 365 8.81 13.42 19.21
CA TYR A 365 10.02 14.18 19.50
C TYR A 365 11.00 13.35 20.34
N THR A 366 12.29 13.63 20.18
CA THR A 366 13.35 13.02 21.00
C THR A 366 13.51 13.88 22.25
N ASN A 367 13.25 13.32 23.44
CA ASN A 367 13.46 14.07 24.68
C ASN A 367 14.96 14.18 25.04
N SER A 368 15.30 14.95 26.06
CA SER A 368 16.68 15.18 26.50
C SER A 368 17.44 13.91 26.93
N LEU A 369 16.71 12.81 27.16
CA LEU A 369 17.27 11.50 27.52
C LEU A 369 17.45 10.58 26.30
N GLY A 370 17.17 11.06 25.08
CA GLY A 370 17.30 10.27 23.85
C GLY A 370 16.18 9.25 23.65
N THR A 371 15.04 9.41 24.34
CA THR A 371 13.86 8.55 24.18
C THR A 371 12.75 9.26 23.44
N ASP A 372 11.99 8.52 22.64
CA ASP A 372 10.85 9.10 21.92
C ASP A 372 9.75 9.47 22.92
N GLU A 373 9.14 10.63 22.71
CA GLU A 373 7.90 11.03 23.34
C GLU A 373 6.85 11.37 22.29
N ILE A 374 5.58 11.22 22.66
CA ILE A 374 4.44 11.44 21.77
C ILE A 374 3.55 12.52 22.38
N THR A 375 3.25 13.56 21.61
CA THR A 375 2.19 14.53 21.90
C THR A 375 1.12 14.43 20.84
N ILE A 376 -0.12 14.25 21.26
CA ILE A 376 -1.28 14.27 20.37
C ILE A 376 -1.99 15.59 20.57
N ARG A 377 -2.01 16.40 19.51
CA ARG A 377 -2.86 17.60 19.43
C ARG A 377 -4.25 17.17 18.99
N VAL A 378 -5.25 17.41 19.81
CA VAL A 378 -6.64 16.98 19.61
C VAL A 378 -7.51 18.20 19.37
N GLY A 379 -8.20 18.23 18.23
CA GLY A 379 -9.30 19.15 17.99
C GLY A 379 -10.59 18.55 18.51
N ALA A 380 -11.13 19.11 19.59
CA ALA A 380 -12.37 18.69 20.23
C ALA A 380 -13.05 19.90 20.90
N GLU A 381 -14.34 19.80 21.21
CA GLU A 381 -15.06 20.83 22.00
C GLU A 381 -14.87 20.64 23.51
N ASP A 382 -14.77 19.39 23.97
CA ASP A 382 -14.53 19.03 25.37
C ASP A 382 -13.04 19.07 25.67
N HIS A 383 -12.58 19.98 26.55
CA HIS A 383 -11.17 20.09 26.98
C HIS A 383 -10.97 19.68 28.44
N SER A 384 -11.95 18.97 29.03
CA SER A 384 -11.91 18.62 30.45
C SER A 384 -10.78 17.64 30.79
N GLU A 385 -10.26 17.73 32.02
CA GLU A 385 -9.28 16.75 32.53
C GLU A 385 -9.85 15.31 32.52
N THR A 386 -11.16 15.18 32.72
CA THR A 386 -11.87 13.91 32.61
C THR A 386 -11.74 13.32 31.22
N PHE A 387 -11.89 14.13 30.17
CA PHE A 387 -11.74 13.68 28.79
C PHE A 387 -10.27 13.36 28.44
N VAL A 388 -9.30 14.14 28.95
CA VAL A 388 -7.87 13.77 28.84
C VAL A 388 -7.62 12.39 29.43
N LYS A 389 -8.18 12.12 30.61
CA LYS A 389 -8.05 10.83 31.30
C LYS A 389 -8.68 9.71 30.48
N GLU A 390 -9.87 9.93 29.93
CA GLU A 390 -10.58 8.98 29.06
C GLU A 390 -9.73 8.60 27.84
N ILE A 391 -9.17 9.59 27.12
CA ILE A 391 -8.26 9.36 25.99
C ILE A 391 -7.06 8.52 26.44
N LYS A 392 -6.37 8.94 27.51
CA LYS A 392 -5.18 8.24 28.03
C LYS A 392 -5.48 6.80 28.48
N ASP A 393 -6.65 6.54 29.05
CA ASP A 393 -7.05 5.20 29.50
C ASP A 393 -7.32 4.28 28.31
N MET A 394 -7.93 4.77 27.22
CA MET A 394 -8.05 3.99 25.97
C MET A 394 -6.69 3.66 25.35
N PHE A 395 -5.74 4.61 25.37
CA PHE A 395 -4.38 4.34 24.93
C PHE A 395 -3.70 3.26 25.77
N ARG A 396 -3.81 3.32 27.10
CA ARG A 396 -3.30 2.25 27.99
C ARG A 396 -3.96 0.90 27.72
N ALA A 397 -5.26 0.89 27.45
CA ALA A 397 -5.98 -0.34 27.16
C ALA A 397 -5.54 -1.00 25.84
N LYS A 398 -5.38 -0.21 24.76
CA LYS A 398 -5.05 -0.75 23.43
C LYS A 398 -3.55 -0.94 23.20
N VAL A 399 -2.71 0.00 23.63
CA VAL A 399 -1.26 0.01 23.32
C VAL A 399 -0.37 0.04 24.57
N ARG A 400 -0.92 -0.14 25.78
CA ARG A 400 -0.21 -0.24 27.07
C ARG A 400 0.51 1.03 27.55
N VAL A 401 0.56 2.08 26.74
CA VAL A 401 1.23 3.35 27.03
C VAL A 401 0.31 4.51 26.72
N ALA A 402 0.49 5.65 27.41
CA ALA A 402 -0.30 6.86 27.20
C ALA A 402 0.59 8.02 26.74
N PRO A 403 0.24 8.68 25.62
CA PRO A 403 0.92 9.88 25.13
C PRO A 403 0.50 11.13 25.92
N ASN A 404 1.21 12.24 25.68
CA ASN A 404 0.77 13.56 26.12
C ASN A 404 -0.38 14.02 25.21
N ILE A 405 -1.38 14.68 25.78
CA ILE A 405 -2.57 15.16 25.07
C ILE A 405 -2.62 16.68 25.24
N THR A 406 -2.75 17.40 24.14
CA THR A 406 -2.98 18.84 24.12
C THR A 406 -4.22 19.13 23.29
N PHE A 407 -5.07 20.04 23.75
CA PHE A 407 -6.25 20.45 22.99
C PHE A 407 -5.97 21.72 22.20
N GLU A 408 -6.48 21.74 20.98
CA GLU A 408 -6.42 22.88 20.06
C GLU A 408 -7.80 23.06 19.42
N SER A 409 -8.03 24.17 18.71
CA SER A 409 -9.27 24.31 17.94
C SER A 409 -9.26 23.33 16.74
N PRO A 410 -10.40 22.72 16.36
CA PRO A 410 -10.49 21.88 15.17
C PRO A 410 -10.03 22.58 13.89
N GLU A 411 -10.24 23.89 13.76
CA GLU A 411 -9.81 24.68 12.61
C GLU A 411 -8.29 24.81 12.54
N TYR A 412 -7.62 24.94 13.69
CA TYR A 412 -6.17 25.01 13.76
C TYR A 412 -5.54 23.68 13.31
N ILE A 413 -6.05 22.56 13.83
CA ILE A 413 -5.60 21.23 13.44
C ILE A 413 -5.85 20.97 11.95
N ALA A 414 -7.01 21.36 11.40
CA ALA A 414 -7.32 21.19 9.99
C ALA A 414 -6.30 21.91 9.07
N LYS A 415 -5.83 23.10 9.46
CA LYS A 415 -4.76 23.82 8.74
C LYS A 415 -3.45 23.05 8.74
N LEU A 416 -3.06 22.51 9.90
CA LEU A 416 -1.84 21.71 10.03
C LEU A 416 -1.94 20.39 9.26
N GLN A 417 -3.12 19.79 9.17
CA GLN A 417 -3.38 18.57 8.41
C GLN A 417 -3.33 18.80 6.89
N THR A 418 -3.55 20.03 6.42
CA THR A 418 -3.62 20.38 4.99
C THR A 418 -2.68 21.53 4.63
N PRO A 419 -1.36 21.36 4.82
CA PRO A 419 -0.40 22.43 4.52
C PRO A 419 -0.43 22.76 3.01
N GLN A 420 -0.17 24.02 2.69
CA GLN A 420 -0.31 24.57 1.34
C GLN A 420 0.58 23.78 0.34
N GLY A 421 -0.05 23.22 -0.70
CA GLY A 421 0.64 22.39 -1.71
C GLY A 421 0.71 20.88 -1.40
N SER A 422 0.29 20.44 -0.20
CA SER A 422 0.23 19.00 0.11
C SER A 422 -0.90 18.31 -0.66
N ARG A 423 -0.59 17.15 -1.23
CA ARG A 423 -1.57 16.28 -1.92
C ARG A 423 -2.24 15.25 -1.00
N LYS A 424 -1.79 15.16 0.26
CA LYS A 424 -2.29 14.19 1.26
C LYS A 424 -2.52 14.87 2.61
N ILE A 425 -3.48 14.36 3.37
CA ILE A 425 -3.73 14.77 4.76
C ILE A 425 -2.54 14.33 5.61
N VAL A 426 -1.96 15.26 6.38
CA VAL A 426 -0.85 15.00 7.30
C VAL A 426 -1.41 14.77 8.70
N LYS A 427 -1.33 13.53 9.20
CA LYS A 427 -1.72 13.18 10.58
C LYS A 427 -0.52 12.89 11.50
N PHE A 428 0.68 12.82 10.94
CA PHE A 428 1.93 12.53 11.64
C PHE A 428 2.96 13.62 11.36
N ILE A 429 3.61 14.11 12.40
CA ILE A 429 4.77 14.98 12.30
C ILE A 429 5.90 14.35 13.13
N ASP A 430 6.99 14.02 12.45
CA ASP A 430 8.21 13.53 13.09
C ASP A 430 9.15 14.71 13.33
N LEU A 431 9.43 15.02 14.60
CA LEU A 431 10.28 16.12 15.06
C LEU A 431 11.54 15.59 15.77
N ARG A 432 11.88 14.31 15.58
CA ARG A 432 13.01 13.64 16.25
C ARG A 432 14.37 14.04 15.71
#